data_AF-A0A936W5F7-F1
#
_entry.id   AF-A0A936W5F7-F1
#
_cell.length_a   1.000
_cell.length_b   1.000
_cell.length_c   1.000
_cell.angle_alpha   90.00
_cell.angle_beta   90.00
_cell.angle_gamma   90.00
#
_symmetry.space_group_name_H-M   'P 1'
#
loop_
_entity.id
_entity.type
_entity.pdbx_description
1 polymer ?
#
loop_
_entity_poly.entity_id
_entity_poly.type
_entity_poly.pdbx_seq_one_letter_code
_entity_poly.pdbx_strand_id
1 'polypeptide(L)'
;MKSLQLKLQILIMASLLSTIFGCFQKKEKVNDLPTWLETHFPGQLVVVNNIVNLDPMNLFIKEKNTILADKNDPEVQIKVKWFKKEEGLGLNVAEVQSSLDKARKDVKAARMIFDALKKNGLEKFSVSVIEMAAYILLYEEPYPELRKSNLIKILSAIDALPDHAQTSIWIEWMEPSAYQQEFKDIIPYGYWQRGDSYHDRNKIMGLDFEWSPGLKADILNTGWAISIKSDRSLSFKTDAYNAASAWATKNLSSPFYLEKDQMITIGPDDEDPLAIEFQFPYFTSKPDTTVSGFEDNALGHVRVVYQTDQKTFGKIKKIKNDE
;
A
#
# COMPACT_ATOMS: atom_id res chain seq x y z
N MET A 1 -20.11 -29.15 -75.01
CA MET A 1 -18.74 -28.61 -74.84
C MET A 1 -18.69 -27.18 -74.29
N LYS A 2 -19.39 -26.18 -74.87
CA LYS A 2 -19.33 -24.78 -74.40
C LYS A 2 -19.71 -24.55 -72.93
N SER A 3 -20.68 -25.31 -72.39
CA SER A 3 -21.10 -25.23 -70.98
C SER A 3 -20.01 -25.69 -69.98
N LEU A 4 -19.17 -26.64 -70.38
CA LEU A 4 -18.12 -27.19 -69.51
C LEU A 4 -16.93 -26.21 -69.39
N GLN A 5 -16.59 -25.52 -70.48
CA GLN A 5 -15.55 -24.49 -70.50
C GLN A 5 -15.94 -23.27 -69.65
N LEU A 6 -17.21 -22.84 -69.71
CA LEU A 6 -17.68 -21.71 -68.90
C LEU A 6 -17.63 -22.02 -67.39
N LYS A 7 -18.03 -23.23 -67.00
CA LYS A 7 -17.95 -23.68 -65.60
C LYS A 7 -16.51 -23.78 -65.10
N LEU A 8 -15.58 -24.23 -65.94
CA LEU A 8 -14.15 -24.31 -65.60
C LEU A 8 -13.53 -22.92 -65.45
N GLN A 9 -13.88 -21.97 -66.32
CA GLN A 9 -13.42 -20.58 -66.22
C GLN A 9 -13.93 -19.87 -64.96
N ILE A 10 -15.18 -20.10 -64.57
CA ILE A 10 -15.74 -19.57 -63.31
C ILE A 10 -15.01 -20.18 -62.11
N LEU A 11 -14.72 -21.48 -62.13
CA LEU A 11 -14.01 -22.14 -61.03
C LEU A 11 -12.57 -21.62 -60.86
N ILE A 12 -11.86 -21.40 -61.97
CA ILE A 12 -10.50 -20.84 -61.98
C ILE A 12 -10.51 -19.38 -61.53
N MET A 13 -11.48 -18.58 -61.96
CA MET A 13 -11.61 -17.20 -61.47
C MET A 13 -11.97 -17.14 -59.99
N ALA A 14 -12.84 -18.04 -59.50
CA ALA A 14 -13.17 -18.12 -58.09
C ALA A 14 -11.96 -18.56 -57.24
N SER A 15 -11.14 -19.50 -57.73
CA SER A 15 -9.91 -19.91 -57.04
C SER A 15 -8.87 -18.79 -57.04
N LEU A 16 -8.70 -18.07 -58.15
CA LEU A 16 -7.80 -16.91 -58.23
C LEU A 16 -8.28 -15.75 -57.34
N LEU A 17 -9.57 -15.48 -57.27
CA LEU A 17 -10.12 -14.48 -56.35
C LEU A 17 -9.86 -14.90 -54.89
N SER A 18 -10.01 -16.19 -54.54
CA SER A 18 -9.73 -16.67 -53.18
C SER A 18 -8.24 -16.60 -52.79
N THR A 19 -7.31 -16.79 -53.72
CA THR A 19 -5.87 -16.60 -53.45
C THR A 19 -5.45 -15.14 -53.38
N ILE A 20 -6.11 -14.26 -54.16
CA ILE A 20 -5.86 -12.80 -54.09
C ILE A 20 -6.45 -12.22 -52.79
N PHE A 21 -7.64 -12.62 -52.36
CA PHE A 21 -8.20 -12.17 -51.07
C PHE A 21 -7.55 -12.86 -49.85
N GLY A 22 -7.01 -14.07 -49.98
CA GLY A 22 -6.24 -14.74 -48.93
C GLY A 22 -4.88 -14.10 -48.65
N CYS A 23 -4.31 -13.35 -49.60
CA CYS A 23 -3.03 -12.65 -49.44
C CYS A 23 -3.13 -11.23 -48.85
N PHE A 24 -4.33 -10.67 -48.68
CA PHE A 24 -4.51 -9.27 -48.24
C PHE A 24 -5.02 -9.08 -46.80
N GLN A 25 -5.03 -10.14 -45.98
CA GLN A 25 -5.18 -10.00 -44.52
C GLN A 25 -4.15 -10.83 -43.77
N LYS A 26 -2.86 -10.48 -43.91
CA LYS A 26 -1.99 -10.58 -42.74
C LYS A 26 -2.60 -9.61 -41.72
N LYS A 27 -3.44 -10.10 -40.81
CA LYS A 27 -3.78 -9.35 -39.59
C LYS A 27 -2.44 -8.88 -39.04
N GLU A 28 -2.18 -7.58 -39.04
CA GLU A 28 -1.03 -7.05 -38.33
C GLU A 28 -1.07 -7.67 -36.94
N LYS A 29 -0.01 -8.41 -36.57
CA LYS A 29 0.10 -8.93 -35.21
C LYS A 29 -0.01 -7.71 -34.31
N VAL A 30 -1.09 -7.65 -33.52
CA VAL A 30 -1.28 -6.55 -32.59
C VAL A 30 -0.13 -6.64 -31.59
N ASN A 31 0.78 -5.68 -31.62
CA ASN A 31 1.90 -5.60 -30.68
C ASN A 31 1.36 -5.07 -29.35
N ASP A 32 0.67 -5.94 -28.63
CA ASP A 32 0.12 -5.68 -27.31
C ASP A 32 0.43 -6.80 -26.33
N LEU A 33 0.36 -6.44 -25.05
CA LEU A 33 0.70 -7.33 -23.96
C LEU A 33 -0.18 -8.59 -23.92
N PRO A 34 -1.52 -8.54 -24.06
CA PRO A 34 -2.34 -9.75 -24.10
C PRO A 34 -1.94 -10.75 -25.19
N THR A 35 -1.65 -10.28 -26.41
CA THR A 35 -1.23 -11.15 -27.52
C THR A 35 0.15 -11.75 -27.25
N TRP A 36 1.07 -10.96 -26.68
CA TRP A 36 2.39 -11.44 -26.29
C TRP A 36 2.29 -12.52 -25.20
N LEU A 37 1.46 -12.31 -24.18
CA LEU A 37 1.23 -13.28 -23.11
C LEU A 37 0.63 -14.58 -23.63
N GLU A 38 -0.38 -14.52 -24.50
CA GLU A 38 -0.96 -15.75 -25.07
C GLU A 38 0.04 -16.51 -25.97
N THR A 39 0.98 -15.80 -26.60
CA THR A 39 2.02 -16.43 -27.43
C THR A 39 3.06 -17.17 -26.59
N HIS A 40 3.46 -16.61 -25.44
CA HIS A 40 4.59 -17.12 -24.65
C HIS A 40 4.18 -17.87 -23.37
N PHE A 41 2.97 -17.61 -22.86
CA PHE A 41 2.39 -18.16 -21.63
C PHE A 41 0.90 -18.48 -21.86
N PRO A 42 0.56 -19.34 -22.85
CA PRO A 42 -0.81 -19.55 -23.30
C PRO A 42 -1.75 -19.95 -22.15
N GLY A 43 -2.81 -19.16 -21.95
CA GLY A 43 -3.81 -19.39 -20.91
C GLY A 43 -3.32 -19.27 -19.45
N GLN A 44 -2.05 -18.92 -19.20
CA GLN A 44 -1.47 -18.90 -17.86
C GLN A 44 -1.63 -17.55 -17.16
N LEU A 45 -1.48 -16.43 -17.88
CA LEU A 45 -1.41 -15.09 -17.30
C LEU A 45 -2.57 -14.21 -17.75
N VAL A 46 -3.06 -13.37 -16.84
CA VAL A 46 -4.09 -12.37 -17.12
C VAL A 46 -3.65 -10.99 -16.65
N VAL A 47 -4.05 -9.96 -17.39
CA VAL A 47 -3.84 -8.56 -16.98
C VAL A 47 -4.84 -8.19 -15.89
N VAL A 48 -4.34 -7.81 -14.72
CA VAL A 48 -5.16 -7.40 -13.56
C VAL A 48 -5.33 -5.89 -13.52
N ASN A 49 -4.23 -5.15 -13.67
CA ASN A 49 -4.23 -3.70 -13.57
C ASN A 49 -3.15 -3.07 -14.45
N ASN A 50 -3.41 -1.89 -14.99
CA ASN A 50 -2.40 -1.07 -15.65
C ASN A 50 -2.08 0.12 -14.76
N ILE A 51 -0.82 0.23 -14.34
CA ILE A 51 -0.34 1.33 -13.50
C ILE A 51 -0.15 2.54 -14.41
N VAL A 52 -0.91 3.61 -14.14
CA VAL A 52 -0.80 4.87 -14.85
C VAL A 52 0.43 5.61 -14.35
N ASN A 53 1.43 5.78 -15.22
CA ASN A 53 2.60 6.61 -14.96
C ASN A 53 2.38 7.98 -15.65
N LEU A 54 2.26 9.05 -14.85
CA LEU A 54 2.00 10.40 -15.34
C LEU A 54 3.28 11.19 -15.65
N ASP A 55 4.46 10.56 -15.52
CA ASP A 55 5.72 11.18 -15.93
C ASP A 55 5.71 11.44 -17.46
N PRO A 56 5.87 12.71 -17.89
CA PRO A 56 5.87 13.07 -19.31
C PRO A 56 6.90 12.30 -20.16
N MET A 57 8.05 11.94 -19.59
CA MET A 57 9.08 11.17 -20.28
C MET A 57 8.60 9.74 -20.56
N ASN A 58 7.95 9.12 -19.57
CA ASN A 58 7.42 7.75 -19.69
C ASN A 58 6.24 7.68 -20.66
N LEU A 59 5.40 8.73 -20.71
CA LEU A 59 4.35 8.90 -21.71
C LEU A 59 4.93 9.06 -23.12
N PHE A 60 6.03 9.80 -23.26
CA PHE A 60 6.72 10.00 -24.55
C PHE A 60 7.28 8.69 -25.12
N ILE A 61 7.98 7.89 -24.31
CA ILE A 61 8.51 6.58 -24.72
C ILE A 61 7.44 5.48 -24.75
N LYS A 62 6.20 5.79 -24.36
CA LYS A 62 5.06 4.86 -24.27
C LYS A 62 5.36 3.64 -23.40
N GLU A 63 6.08 3.86 -22.32
CA GLU A 63 6.30 2.87 -21.27
C GLU A 63 4.96 2.56 -20.59
N LYS A 64 4.74 1.28 -20.30
CA LYS A 64 3.59 0.80 -19.54
C LYS A 64 4.07 -0.12 -18.43
N ASN A 65 3.45 0.03 -17.27
CA ASN A 65 3.64 -0.85 -16.13
C ASN A 65 2.31 -1.58 -15.90
N THR A 66 2.34 -2.92 -15.88
CA THR A 66 1.13 -3.74 -15.79
C THR A 66 1.31 -4.80 -14.72
N ILE A 67 0.28 -4.99 -13.91
CA ILE A 67 0.17 -6.13 -12.99
C ILE A 67 -0.46 -7.29 -13.74
N LEU A 68 0.25 -8.42 -13.73
CA LEU A 68 -0.21 -9.71 -14.22
C LEU A 68 -0.52 -10.62 -13.03
N ALA A 69 -1.53 -11.47 -13.17
CA ALA A 69 -1.78 -12.58 -12.24
C ALA A 69 -1.68 -13.93 -12.97
N ASP A 70 -1.26 -14.96 -12.23
CA ASP A 70 -1.49 -16.34 -12.63
C ASP A 70 -3.01 -16.63 -12.60
N LYS A 71 -3.53 -17.18 -13.69
CA LYS A 71 -4.96 -17.46 -13.83
C LYS A 71 -5.44 -18.54 -12.86
N ASN A 72 -4.56 -19.47 -12.51
CA ASN A 72 -4.87 -20.57 -11.59
C ASN A 72 -4.64 -20.19 -10.13
N ASP A 73 -3.88 -19.12 -9.89
CA ASP A 73 -3.60 -18.60 -8.56
C ASP A 73 -3.53 -17.05 -8.59
N PRO A 74 -4.69 -16.35 -8.49
CA PRO A 74 -4.76 -14.90 -8.67
C PRO A 74 -3.97 -14.05 -7.66
N GLU A 75 -3.52 -14.66 -6.55
CA GLU A 75 -2.66 -14.02 -5.55
C GLU A 75 -1.20 -13.94 -6.03
N VAL A 76 -0.79 -14.86 -6.93
CA VAL A 76 0.51 -14.83 -7.60
C VAL A 76 0.49 -13.73 -8.65
N GLN A 77 1.02 -12.57 -8.26
CA GLN A 77 1.07 -11.38 -9.11
C GLN A 77 2.49 -10.90 -9.34
N ILE A 78 2.73 -10.37 -10.53
CA ILE A 78 4.00 -9.72 -10.91
C ILE A 78 3.73 -8.38 -11.58
N LYS A 79 4.69 -7.48 -11.48
CA LYS A 79 4.71 -6.24 -12.29
C LYS A 79 5.63 -6.43 -13.47
N VAL A 80 5.12 -6.15 -14.66
CA VAL A 80 5.92 -6.10 -15.89
C VAL A 80 5.96 -4.69 -16.44
N LYS A 81 7.15 -4.27 -16.87
CA LYS A 81 7.36 -3.04 -17.63
C LYS A 81 7.50 -3.41 -19.10
N TRP A 82 6.77 -2.73 -19.97
CA TRP A 82 6.76 -3.03 -21.41
C TRP A 82 6.55 -1.78 -22.26
N PHE A 83 7.01 -1.84 -23.51
CA PHE A 83 7.05 -0.71 -24.44
C PHE A 83 6.28 -1.04 -25.72
N LYS A 84 5.15 -0.37 -25.96
CA LYS A 84 4.27 -0.69 -27.11
C LYS A 84 4.96 -0.56 -28.48
N LYS A 85 5.98 0.28 -28.58
CA LYS A 85 6.71 0.55 -29.84
C LYS A 85 7.91 -0.37 -30.06
N GLU A 86 8.30 -1.16 -29.07
CA GLU A 86 9.45 -2.07 -29.19
C GLU A 86 9.02 -3.43 -29.72
N GLU A 87 9.91 -4.07 -30.48
CA GLU A 87 9.73 -5.45 -30.91
C GLU A 87 9.67 -6.36 -29.68
N GLY A 88 8.69 -7.27 -29.64
CA GLY A 88 8.47 -8.12 -28.47
C GLY A 88 8.14 -7.34 -27.19
N LEU A 89 7.73 -6.08 -27.31
CA LEU A 89 7.36 -5.19 -26.20
C LEU A 89 8.49 -4.87 -25.20
N GLY A 90 9.74 -5.19 -25.54
CA GLY A 90 10.87 -5.11 -24.61
C GLY A 90 10.80 -6.13 -23.46
N LEU A 91 9.99 -7.18 -23.61
CA LEU A 91 9.82 -8.24 -22.60
C LEU A 91 10.67 -9.47 -22.90
N ASN A 92 11.19 -10.08 -21.83
CA ASN A 92 11.93 -11.33 -21.88
C ASN A 92 11.16 -12.45 -21.17
N VAL A 93 10.93 -13.57 -21.86
CA VAL A 93 10.22 -14.75 -21.32
C VAL A 93 10.89 -15.28 -20.05
N ALA A 94 12.23 -15.35 -20.01
CA ALA A 94 12.96 -15.87 -18.85
C ALA A 94 12.82 -14.94 -17.62
N GLU A 95 12.80 -13.62 -17.83
CA GLU A 95 12.60 -12.65 -16.74
C GLU A 95 11.17 -12.70 -16.19
N VAL A 96 10.18 -12.82 -17.06
CA VAL A 96 8.77 -12.99 -16.66
C VAL A 96 8.59 -14.29 -15.87
N GLN A 97 9.15 -15.40 -16.35
CA GLN A 97 9.09 -16.68 -15.66
C GLN A 97 9.81 -16.64 -14.30
N SER A 98 11.00 -16.06 -14.23
CA SER A 98 11.74 -15.88 -12.97
C SER A 98 10.95 -15.06 -11.95
N SER A 99 10.30 -13.99 -12.41
CA SER A 99 9.43 -13.15 -11.57
C SER A 99 8.23 -13.93 -11.05
N LEU A 100 7.61 -14.79 -11.88
CA LEU A 100 6.51 -15.66 -11.45
C LEU A 100 6.98 -16.69 -10.42
N ASP A 101 8.14 -17.30 -10.62
CA ASP A 101 8.66 -18.31 -9.70
C ASP A 101 9.01 -17.68 -8.34
N LYS A 102 9.49 -16.43 -8.33
CA LYS A 102 9.65 -15.65 -7.10
C LYS A 102 8.29 -15.35 -6.46
N ALA A 103 7.33 -14.83 -7.21
CA ALA A 103 5.99 -14.53 -6.69
C ALA A 103 5.28 -15.76 -6.11
N ARG A 104 5.44 -16.94 -6.72
CA ARG A 104 4.92 -18.22 -6.18
C ARG A 104 5.56 -18.59 -4.85
N LYS A 105 6.87 -18.38 -4.70
CA LYS A 105 7.57 -18.63 -3.42
C LYS A 105 7.07 -17.67 -2.35
N ASP A 106 6.93 -16.39 -2.68
CA ASP A 106 6.44 -15.36 -1.76
C ASP A 106 4.99 -15.65 -1.32
N VAL A 107 4.08 -15.95 -2.26
CA VAL A 107 2.69 -16.32 -1.94
C VAL A 107 2.63 -17.60 -1.09
N LYS A 108 3.45 -18.60 -1.39
CA LYS A 108 3.54 -19.82 -0.58
C LYS A 108 3.97 -19.50 0.85
N ALA A 109 4.99 -18.65 1.03
CA ALA A 109 5.45 -18.21 2.35
C ALA A 109 4.37 -17.40 3.09
N ALA A 110 3.68 -16.49 2.39
CA ALA A 110 2.57 -15.72 2.95
C ALA A 110 1.44 -16.63 3.47
N ARG A 111 1.07 -17.66 2.72
CA ARG A 111 0.08 -18.67 3.14
C ARG A 111 0.54 -19.47 4.36
N MET A 112 1.82 -19.87 4.40
CA MET A 112 2.39 -20.55 5.58
C MET A 112 2.32 -19.68 6.84
N ILE A 113 2.68 -18.39 6.73
CA ILE A 113 2.60 -17.44 7.83
C ILE A 113 1.13 -17.22 8.22
N PHE A 114 0.24 -17.04 7.24
CA PHE A 114 -1.19 -16.86 7.50
C PHE A 114 -1.78 -18.04 8.29
N ASP A 115 -1.54 -19.27 7.86
CA ASP A 115 -2.03 -20.46 8.55
C ASP A 115 -1.48 -20.58 9.97
N ALA A 116 -0.19 -20.26 10.17
CA ALA A 116 0.44 -20.26 11.48
C ALA A 116 -0.17 -19.20 12.42
N LEU A 117 -0.39 -17.98 11.93
CA LEU A 117 -1.03 -16.91 12.68
C LEU A 117 -2.49 -17.25 13.00
N LYS A 118 -3.23 -17.82 12.04
CA LYS A 118 -4.61 -18.24 12.23
C LYS A 118 -4.71 -19.33 13.30
N LYS A 119 -3.81 -20.31 13.28
CA LYS A 119 -3.71 -21.37 14.29
C LYS A 119 -3.37 -20.84 15.69
N ASN A 120 -2.62 -19.74 15.76
CA ASN A 120 -2.31 -19.03 17.02
C ASN A 120 -3.42 -18.06 17.47
N GLY A 121 -4.59 -18.07 16.82
CA GLY A 121 -5.77 -17.33 17.27
C GLY A 121 -5.76 -15.85 16.88
N LEU A 122 -5.06 -15.49 15.80
CA LEU A 122 -5.28 -14.22 15.11
C LEU A 122 -6.54 -14.33 14.23
N GLU A 123 -7.38 -13.30 14.19
CA GLU A 123 -8.71 -13.42 13.58
C GLU A 123 -8.86 -12.65 12.27
N LYS A 124 -8.78 -11.31 12.34
CA LYS A 124 -9.02 -10.40 11.22
C LYS A 124 -7.71 -9.83 10.73
N PHE A 125 -7.06 -10.56 9.85
CA PHE A 125 -5.76 -10.17 9.32
C PHE A 125 -5.55 -10.68 7.90
N SER A 126 -4.54 -10.09 7.24
CA SER A 126 -4.06 -10.51 5.93
C SER A 126 -2.53 -10.49 5.91
N VAL A 127 -1.90 -11.32 5.07
CA VAL A 127 -0.45 -11.48 5.03
C VAL A 127 0.11 -11.27 3.63
N SER A 128 1.22 -10.55 3.51
CA SER A 128 2.09 -10.52 2.32
C SER A 128 3.46 -11.03 2.70
N VAL A 129 4.16 -11.61 1.73
CA VAL A 129 5.61 -11.73 1.77
C VAL A 129 6.17 -11.06 0.53
N ILE A 130 7.26 -10.31 0.69
CA ILE A 130 8.06 -9.76 -0.40
C ILE A 130 9.51 -10.02 -0.03
N GLU A 131 10.14 -10.98 -0.71
CA GLU A 131 11.50 -11.41 -0.36
C GLU A 131 11.62 -11.85 1.12
N MET A 132 12.45 -11.15 1.91
CA MET A 132 12.69 -11.42 3.33
C MET A 132 11.73 -10.65 4.25
N ALA A 133 10.79 -9.88 3.71
CA ALA A 133 9.83 -9.11 4.49
C ALA A 133 8.47 -9.82 4.57
N ALA A 134 7.90 -9.92 5.78
CA ALA A 134 6.51 -10.30 6.00
C ALA A 134 5.70 -9.08 6.43
N TYR A 135 4.57 -8.84 5.77
CA TYR A 135 3.61 -7.80 6.11
C TYR A 135 2.36 -8.45 6.69
N ILE A 136 1.95 -8.01 7.87
CA ILE A 136 0.79 -8.52 8.60
C ILE A 136 -0.14 -7.32 8.84
N LEU A 137 -1.24 -7.27 8.09
CA LEU A 137 -2.26 -6.24 8.25
C LEU A 137 -3.32 -6.75 9.22
N LEU A 138 -3.53 -6.06 10.36
CA LEU A 138 -4.54 -6.37 11.37
C LEU A 138 -5.73 -5.42 11.22
N TYR A 139 -6.96 -5.93 11.20
CA TYR A 139 -8.17 -5.14 10.94
C TYR A 139 -9.07 -5.07 12.18
N GLU A 140 -8.57 -4.44 13.22
CA GLU A 140 -9.22 -4.24 14.50
C GLU A 140 -8.79 -2.89 15.11
N GLU A 141 -9.39 -2.51 16.24
CA GLU A 141 -8.93 -1.32 16.96
C GLU A 141 -7.68 -1.64 17.78
N PRO A 142 -6.62 -0.82 17.73
CA PRO A 142 -5.32 -1.12 18.34
C PRO A 142 -5.28 -0.84 19.86
N TYR A 143 -6.23 -1.39 20.61
CA TYR A 143 -6.23 -1.26 22.07
C TYR A 143 -4.94 -1.84 22.69
N PRO A 144 -4.42 -1.33 23.82
CA PRO A 144 -3.11 -1.72 24.37
C PRO A 144 -3.01 -3.21 24.65
N GLU A 145 -4.08 -3.78 25.22
CA GLU A 145 -4.17 -5.19 25.54
C GLU A 145 -4.11 -6.05 24.28
N LEU A 146 -4.74 -5.59 23.18
CA LEU A 146 -4.72 -6.27 21.91
C LEU A 146 -3.37 -6.13 21.20
N ARG A 147 -2.73 -4.96 21.24
CA ARG A 147 -1.38 -4.74 20.68
C ARG A 147 -0.40 -5.75 21.25
N LYS A 148 -0.33 -5.85 22.58
CA LYS A 148 0.57 -6.79 23.25
C LYS A 148 0.17 -8.25 22.99
N SER A 149 -1.12 -8.58 23.12
CA SER A 149 -1.62 -9.93 22.90
C SER A 149 -1.34 -10.42 21.47
N ASN A 150 -1.61 -9.61 20.46
CA ASN A 150 -1.39 -9.96 19.06
C ASN A 150 0.10 -10.04 18.73
N LEU A 151 0.92 -9.16 19.27
CA LEU A 151 2.36 -9.24 19.12
C LEU A 151 2.92 -10.56 19.69
N ILE A 152 2.44 -11.01 20.86
CA ILE A 152 2.81 -12.32 21.42
C ILE A 152 2.39 -13.46 20.48
N LYS A 153 1.15 -13.43 19.97
CA LYS A 153 0.66 -14.44 19.02
C LYS A 153 1.49 -14.46 17.72
N ILE A 154 1.84 -13.30 17.20
CA ILE A 154 2.64 -13.14 15.97
C ILE A 154 4.04 -13.70 16.17
N LEU A 155 4.75 -13.26 17.21
CA LEU A 155 6.10 -13.76 17.51
C LEU A 155 6.10 -15.27 17.76
N SER A 156 5.13 -15.77 18.54
CA SER A 156 5.01 -17.21 18.79
C SER A 156 4.72 -18.02 17.52
N ALA A 157 3.96 -17.47 16.58
CA ALA A 157 3.68 -18.13 15.30
C ALA A 157 4.92 -18.17 14.40
N ILE A 158 5.65 -17.06 14.33
CA ILE A 158 6.87 -16.92 13.54
C ILE A 158 7.97 -17.83 14.10
N ASP A 159 8.22 -17.80 15.42
CA ASP A 159 9.20 -18.66 16.09
C ASP A 159 8.94 -20.17 15.89
N ALA A 160 7.68 -20.55 15.70
CA ALA A 160 7.29 -21.94 15.49
C ALA A 160 7.40 -22.41 14.03
N LEU A 161 7.64 -21.51 13.08
CA LEU A 161 7.80 -21.87 11.67
C LEU A 161 9.21 -22.43 11.43
N PRO A 162 9.32 -23.68 10.94
CA PRO A 162 10.63 -24.24 10.61
C PRO A 162 11.22 -23.52 9.40
N ASP A 163 12.46 -23.02 9.54
CA ASP A 163 13.31 -22.51 8.46
C ASP A 163 12.64 -21.47 7.53
N HIS A 164 11.88 -20.51 8.09
CA HIS A 164 11.37 -19.38 7.29
C HIS A 164 12.48 -18.35 7.02
N ALA A 165 12.41 -17.71 5.85
CA ALA A 165 13.41 -16.73 5.42
C ALA A 165 13.09 -15.28 5.84
N GLN A 166 11.89 -15.05 6.36
CA GLN A 166 11.40 -13.71 6.66
C GLN A 166 12.02 -13.19 7.97
N THR A 167 12.93 -12.22 7.87
CA THR A 167 13.54 -11.56 9.04
C THR A 167 12.93 -10.19 9.28
N SER A 168 12.49 -9.47 8.23
CA SER A 168 11.89 -8.16 8.39
C SER A 168 10.38 -8.30 8.57
N ILE A 169 9.84 -7.91 9.72
CA ILE A 169 8.42 -8.08 10.03
C ILE A 169 7.77 -6.71 10.15
N TRP A 170 6.69 -6.52 9.41
CA TRP A 170 5.86 -5.32 9.40
C TRP A 170 4.47 -5.69 9.92
N ILE A 171 4.06 -5.11 11.04
CA ILE A 171 2.72 -5.27 11.60
C ILE A 171 2.00 -3.93 11.49
N GLU A 172 0.90 -3.90 10.77
CA GLU A 172 0.16 -2.66 10.54
C GLU A 172 -1.29 -2.83 10.93
N TRP A 173 -1.76 -1.98 11.84
CA TRP A 173 -3.15 -1.90 12.19
C TRP A 173 -3.87 -1.04 11.17
N MET A 174 -4.89 -1.61 10.55
CA MET A 174 -5.71 -1.03 9.52
C MET A 174 -7.11 -0.76 10.06
N GLU A 175 -7.81 0.18 9.45
CA GLU A 175 -9.22 0.44 9.73
C GLU A 175 -10.05 -0.86 9.69
N PRO A 176 -10.82 -1.21 10.75
CA PRO A 176 -11.59 -2.45 10.79
C PRO A 176 -12.57 -2.60 9.62
N SER A 177 -13.07 -1.46 9.11
CA SER A 177 -13.97 -1.40 7.96
C SER A 177 -13.30 -1.83 6.66
N ALA A 178 -11.98 -1.70 6.54
CA ALA A 178 -11.21 -2.07 5.36
C ALA A 178 -10.99 -3.60 5.22
N TYR A 179 -11.41 -4.40 6.22
CA TYR A 179 -11.22 -5.84 6.18
C TYR A 179 -11.91 -6.47 4.98
N GLN A 180 -11.13 -7.21 4.20
CA GLN A 180 -11.56 -7.93 3.01
C GLN A 180 -12.16 -7.07 1.87
N GLN A 181 -11.95 -5.76 1.86
CA GLN A 181 -12.44 -4.89 0.78
C GLN A 181 -11.63 -5.06 -0.52
N GLU A 182 -10.30 -5.13 -0.42
CA GLU A 182 -9.41 -5.17 -1.60
C GLU A 182 -8.88 -6.59 -1.92
N PHE A 183 -8.73 -7.43 -0.91
CA PHE A 183 -8.22 -8.80 -0.97
C PHE A 183 -8.65 -9.55 0.29
N LYS A 184 -8.55 -10.88 0.30
CA LYS A 184 -8.94 -11.69 1.47
C LYS A 184 -7.77 -11.92 2.44
N ASP A 185 -7.17 -13.10 2.36
CA ASP A 185 -6.22 -13.59 3.34
C ASP A 185 -4.78 -13.24 2.95
N ILE A 186 -4.47 -13.33 1.65
CA ILE A 186 -3.17 -12.98 1.11
C ILE A 186 -3.24 -11.64 0.39
N ILE A 187 -2.28 -10.77 0.70
CA ILE A 187 -2.14 -9.46 0.08
C ILE A 187 -1.39 -9.67 -1.24
N PRO A 188 -2.03 -9.44 -2.39
CA PRO A 188 -1.38 -9.65 -3.67
C PRO A 188 -0.35 -8.54 -3.94
N TYR A 189 0.72 -8.87 -4.68
CA TYR A 189 1.79 -7.90 -4.99
C TYR A 189 1.28 -6.60 -5.64
N GLY A 190 0.22 -6.67 -6.45
CA GLY A 190 -0.40 -5.50 -7.07
C GLY A 190 -0.93 -4.46 -6.07
N TYR A 191 -1.27 -4.86 -4.85
CA TYR A 191 -1.71 -3.94 -3.79
C TYR A 191 -0.63 -2.92 -3.42
N TRP A 192 0.64 -3.35 -3.37
CA TRP A 192 1.77 -2.49 -3.05
C TRP A 192 2.21 -1.60 -4.22
N GLN A 193 1.63 -1.81 -5.40
CA GLN A 193 1.92 -1.07 -6.63
C GLN A 193 0.82 -0.07 -6.99
N ARG A 194 -0.13 0.16 -6.08
CA ARG A 194 -1.20 1.13 -6.28
C ARG A 194 -0.62 2.55 -6.30
N GLY A 195 -1.21 3.38 -7.15
CA GLY A 195 -0.94 4.82 -7.18
C GLY A 195 -1.93 5.62 -6.33
N ASP A 196 -2.93 4.98 -5.74
CA ASP A 196 -3.82 5.62 -4.78
C ASP A 196 -3.23 5.57 -3.38
N SER A 197 -3.69 6.47 -2.51
CA SER A 197 -3.28 6.53 -1.11
C SER A 197 -4.08 5.55 -0.23
N TYR A 198 -4.69 4.50 -0.80
CA TYR A 198 -5.62 3.63 -0.07
C TYR A 198 -4.99 3.02 1.18
N HIS A 199 -3.77 2.49 1.07
CA HIS A 199 -3.04 1.92 2.18
C HIS A 199 -2.82 2.96 3.29
N ASP A 200 -2.17 4.07 2.95
CA ASP A 200 -1.85 5.16 3.89
C ASP A 200 -3.10 5.72 4.58
N ARG A 201 -4.21 5.87 3.85
CA ARG A 201 -5.48 6.41 4.37
C ARG A 201 -6.14 5.51 5.40
N ASN A 202 -5.97 4.18 5.28
CA ASN A 202 -6.58 3.20 6.16
C ASN A 202 -5.62 2.66 7.23
N LYS A 203 -4.31 2.93 7.15
CA LYS A 203 -3.35 2.53 8.18
C LYS A 203 -3.53 3.40 9.42
N ILE A 204 -3.84 2.81 10.57
CA ILE A 204 -3.95 3.51 11.86
C ILE A 204 -2.56 3.69 12.48
N MET A 205 -1.79 2.60 12.55
CA MET A 205 -0.45 2.57 13.13
C MET A 205 0.34 1.36 12.64
N GLY A 206 1.65 1.38 12.84
CA GLY A 206 2.53 0.28 12.46
C GLY A 206 3.65 0.03 13.47
N LEU A 207 4.23 -1.16 13.35
CA LEU A 207 5.44 -1.59 14.04
C LEU A 207 6.24 -2.42 13.05
N ASP A 208 7.48 -2.02 12.79
CA ASP A 208 8.44 -2.77 11.99
C ASP A 208 9.65 -3.15 12.84
N PHE A 209 10.18 -4.36 12.62
CA PHE A 209 11.34 -4.86 13.33
C PHE A 209 12.04 -5.99 12.58
N GLU A 210 13.32 -6.19 12.90
CA GLU A 210 14.05 -7.38 12.47
C GLU A 210 13.87 -8.49 13.52
N TRP A 211 13.26 -9.58 13.08
CA TRP A 211 13.02 -10.77 13.87
C TRP A 211 14.30 -11.58 14.07
N SER A 212 14.43 -12.11 15.28
CA SER A 212 15.37 -13.17 15.62
C SER A 212 14.71 -14.12 16.63
N PRO A 213 15.10 -15.41 16.65
CA PRO A 213 14.49 -16.38 17.55
C PRO A 213 14.54 -15.94 19.01
N GLY A 214 13.40 -15.98 19.71
CA GLY A 214 13.30 -15.62 21.12
C GLY A 214 13.20 -14.11 21.40
N LEU A 215 12.99 -13.29 20.37
CA LEU A 215 12.66 -11.88 20.51
C LEU A 215 11.39 -11.72 21.38
N LYS A 216 11.45 -10.85 22.38
CA LYS A 216 10.37 -10.69 23.37
C LYS A 216 9.44 -9.54 23.00
N ALA A 217 8.12 -9.79 23.09
CA ALA A 217 7.10 -8.78 22.84
C ALA A 217 7.27 -7.50 23.68
N ASP A 218 7.71 -7.61 24.93
CA ASP A 218 7.92 -6.46 25.82
C ASP A 218 8.97 -5.47 25.29
N ILE A 219 9.94 -5.94 24.49
CA ILE A 219 10.97 -5.08 23.87
C ILE A 219 10.36 -4.24 22.75
N LEU A 220 9.43 -4.83 21.99
CA LEU A 220 8.86 -4.20 20.80
C LEU A 220 7.60 -3.38 21.10
N ASN A 221 6.94 -3.62 22.23
CA ASN A 221 5.63 -3.03 22.53
C ASN A 221 5.65 -1.49 22.69
N THR A 222 6.82 -0.86 22.76
CA THR A 222 7.00 0.59 22.76
C THR A 222 7.28 1.17 21.37
N GLY A 223 7.56 0.34 20.37
CA GLY A 223 7.98 0.76 19.02
C GLY A 223 6.83 1.13 18.07
N TRP A 224 5.61 1.24 18.57
CA TRP A 224 4.44 1.52 17.72
C TRP A 224 4.42 2.98 17.25
N ALA A 225 4.28 3.18 15.93
CA ALA A 225 4.19 4.50 15.31
C ALA A 225 2.80 4.77 14.73
N ILE A 226 2.22 5.93 15.07
CA ILE A 226 0.92 6.37 14.53
C ILE A 226 1.09 6.81 13.07
N SER A 227 0.16 6.40 12.22
CA SER A 227 0.10 6.87 10.83
C SER A 227 -0.49 8.27 10.76
N ILE A 228 0.33 9.27 10.45
CA ILE A 228 -0.11 10.66 10.31
C ILE A 228 -0.88 10.93 9.01
N LYS A 229 -0.82 10.01 8.05
CA LYS A 229 -1.45 10.14 6.73
C LYS A 229 -2.86 9.55 6.67
N SER A 230 -3.29 8.89 7.73
CA SER A 230 -4.60 8.24 7.77
C SER A 230 -5.72 9.27 7.79
N ASP A 231 -6.87 8.91 7.22
CA ASP A 231 -8.06 9.79 7.23
C ASP A 231 -8.45 10.13 8.68
N ARG A 232 -8.34 9.14 9.58
CA ARG A 232 -8.60 9.28 11.01
C ARG A 232 -7.65 10.27 11.69
N SER A 233 -6.35 10.20 11.42
CA SER A 233 -5.36 11.13 11.98
C SER A 233 -5.57 12.57 11.51
N LEU A 234 -6.01 12.76 10.26
CA LEU A 234 -6.38 14.08 9.74
C LEU A 234 -7.59 14.67 10.49
N SER A 235 -8.59 13.85 10.81
CA SER A 235 -9.70 14.25 11.67
C SER A 235 -9.23 14.62 13.08
N PHE A 236 -8.40 13.78 13.70
CA PHE A 236 -7.85 14.05 15.04
C PHE A 236 -7.07 15.35 15.11
N LYS A 237 -6.25 15.68 14.10
CA LYS A 237 -5.54 16.96 14.03
C LYS A 237 -6.51 18.15 14.05
N THR A 238 -7.60 18.06 13.29
CA THR A 238 -8.61 19.12 13.21
C THR A 238 -9.32 19.30 14.54
N ASP A 239 -9.73 18.20 15.16
CA ASP A 239 -10.43 18.21 16.44
C ASP A 239 -9.52 18.68 17.59
N ALA A 240 -8.25 18.26 17.59
CA ALA A 240 -7.22 18.71 18.53
C ALA A 240 -6.99 20.22 18.43
N TYR A 241 -6.92 20.76 17.20
CA TYR A 241 -6.79 22.20 16.99
C TYR A 241 -8.00 22.96 17.55
N ASN A 242 -9.22 22.47 17.32
CA ASN A 242 -10.43 23.10 17.85
C ASN A 242 -10.44 23.12 19.39
N ALA A 243 -10.03 22.01 20.02
CA ALA A 243 -9.89 21.92 21.47
C ALA A 243 -8.78 22.85 22.00
N ALA A 244 -7.62 22.88 21.33
CA ALA A 244 -6.51 23.78 21.66
C ALA A 244 -6.93 25.25 21.56
N SER A 245 -7.62 25.62 20.48
CA SER A 245 -8.09 26.98 20.23
C SER A 245 -9.10 27.43 21.29
N ALA A 246 -10.09 26.59 21.60
CA ALA A 246 -11.09 26.89 22.63
C ALA A 246 -10.47 27.04 24.04
N TRP A 247 -9.44 26.24 24.34
CA TRP A 247 -8.65 26.40 25.56
C TRP A 247 -7.82 27.68 25.54
N ALA A 248 -7.13 27.96 24.43
CA ALA A 248 -6.26 29.11 24.26
C ALA A 248 -7.01 30.44 24.42
N THR A 249 -8.22 30.57 23.87
CA THR A 249 -9.06 31.77 24.02
C THR A 249 -9.35 32.12 25.49
N LYS A 250 -9.37 31.12 26.38
CA LYS A 250 -9.66 31.32 27.81
C LYS A 250 -8.40 31.51 28.67
N ASN A 251 -7.25 31.03 28.20
CA ASN A 251 -6.06 30.86 29.03
C ASN A 251 -4.82 31.62 28.52
N LEU A 252 -4.77 32.03 27.24
CA LEU A 252 -3.68 32.84 26.70
C LEU A 252 -4.04 34.33 26.74
N SER A 253 -3.02 35.16 26.95
CA SER A 253 -3.16 36.62 26.91
C SER A 253 -3.35 37.08 25.46
N SER A 254 -4.39 37.90 25.22
CA SER A 254 -4.59 38.56 23.94
C SER A 254 -3.59 39.71 23.72
N PRO A 255 -3.14 39.96 22.48
CA PRO A 255 -3.47 39.23 21.26
C PRO A 255 -2.68 37.91 21.13
N PHE A 256 -3.32 36.88 20.57
CA PHE A 256 -2.65 35.65 20.18
C PHE A 256 -3.19 35.10 18.86
N TYR A 257 -2.37 34.28 18.19
CA TYR A 257 -2.72 33.48 17.03
C TYR A 257 -2.20 32.05 17.25
N LEU A 258 -3.05 31.05 17.06
CA LEU A 258 -2.67 29.64 17.12
C LEU A 258 -2.53 29.11 15.69
N GLU A 259 -1.36 28.54 15.36
CA GLU A 259 -1.10 28.01 14.02
C GLU A 259 -1.60 26.57 13.91
N LYS A 260 -2.42 26.31 12.89
CA LYS A 260 -3.09 25.02 12.68
C LYS A 260 -2.23 24.07 11.84
N ASP A 261 -1.62 24.61 10.81
CA ASP A 261 -1.12 23.80 9.70
C ASP A 261 0.32 23.35 9.96
N GLN A 262 1.11 24.17 10.65
CA GLN A 262 2.51 23.95 11.02
C GLN A 262 2.65 23.40 12.44
N MET A 263 1.98 22.28 12.68
CA MET A 263 2.01 21.56 13.94
C MET A 263 3.35 20.85 14.13
N ILE A 264 3.91 20.90 15.33
CA ILE A 264 5.29 20.52 15.60
C ILE A 264 5.45 19.02 15.80
N THR A 265 4.49 18.38 16.49
CA THR A 265 4.55 16.95 16.81
C THR A 265 3.18 16.29 16.69
N ILE A 266 3.17 15.08 16.12
CA ILE A 266 2.15 14.04 16.30
C ILE A 266 2.88 12.80 16.78
N GLY A 267 2.55 12.30 17.95
CA GLY A 267 3.19 11.08 18.45
C GLY A 267 2.39 10.44 19.58
N PRO A 268 2.69 9.17 19.92
CA PRO A 268 2.21 8.61 21.17
C PRO A 268 2.71 9.48 22.34
N ASP A 269 1.88 9.67 23.35
CA ASP A 269 2.28 10.29 24.61
C ASP A 269 3.25 9.34 25.33
N ASP A 270 4.38 9.88 25.80
CA ASP A 270 5.45 9.08 26.44
C ASP A 270 4.96 8.35 27.70
N GLU A 271 3.94 8.89 28.37
CA GLU A 271 3.32 8.28 29.56
C GLU A 271 2.15 7.35 29.18
N ASP A 272 1.58 7.53 27.99
CA ASP A 272 0.40 6.81 27.52
C ASP A 272 0.46 6.50 26.01
N PRO A 273 0.85 5.27 25.63
CA PRO A 273 0.97 4.86 24.24
C PRO A 273 -0.38 4.75 23.50
N LEU A 274 -1.52 5.11 24.12
CA LEU A 274 -2.82 5.31 23.46
C LEU A 274 -3.19 6.75 23.22
N ALA A 275 -2.49 7.66 23.86
CA ALA A 275 -2.78 9.05 23.73
C ALA A 275 -1.94 9.63 22.58
N ILE A 276 -2.57 10.44 21.74
CA ILE A 276 -1.89 11.15 20.67
C ILE A 276 -1.63 12.55 21.18
N GLU A 277 -0.36 12.92 21.21
CA GLU A 277 0.04 14.27 21.51
C GLU A 277 0.01 15.14 20.26
N PHE A 278 -0.61 16.31 20.39
CA PHE A 278 -0.61 17.37 19.39
C PHE A 278 -0.04 18.65 20.01
N GLN A 279 0.89 19.31 19.32
CA GLN A 279 1.47 20.57 19.75
C GLN A 279 1.32 21.66 18.69
N PHE A 280 0.54 22.70 19.02
CA PHE A 280 0.26 23.82 18.13
C PHE A 280 1.04 25.08 18.58
N PRO A 281 1.91 25.66 17.74
CA PRO A 281 2.61 26.89 18.09
C PRO A 281 1.66 28.07 18.13
N TYR A 282 1.92 29.00 19.05
CA TYR A 282 1.17 30.24 19.13
C TYR A 282 2.09 31.47 19.09
N PHE A 283 1.55 32.54 18.51
CA PHE A 283 2.23 33.79 18.19
C PHE A 283 1.40 34.98 18.68
N THR A 284 1.95 36.19 18.65
CA THR A 284 1.18 37.42 18.90
C THR A 284 0.27 37.78 17.72
N SER A 285 0.64 37.37 16.50
CA SER A 285 -0.11 37.56 15.25
C SER A 285 0.19 36.43 14.27
N LYS A 286 -0.59 36.33 13.18
CA LYS A 286 -0.40 35.29 12.16
C LYS A 286 1.01 35.39 11.52
N PRO A 287 1.84 34.34 11.57
CA PRO A 287 3.16 34.37 10.96
C PRO A 287 3.08 34.25 9.44
N ASP A 288 4.14 34.70 8.76
CA ASP A 288 4.36 34.40 7.34
C ASP A 288 5.02 33.02 7.21
N THR A 289 4.22 32.01 6.89
CA THR A 289 4.67 30.61 6.77
C THR A 289 5.51 30.34 5.51
N THR A 290 5.74 31.35 4.65
CA THR A 290 6.66 31.23 3.52
C THR A 290 8.11 31.49 3.90
N VAL A 291 8.35 32.08 5.08
CA VAL A 291 9.68 32.37 5.62
C VAL A 291 10.17 31.16 6.43
N SER A 292 11.33 30.62 6.08
CA SER A 292 11.97 29.54 6.84
C SER A 292 12.33 30.00 8.26
N GLY A 293 12.07 29.16 9.28
CA GLY A 293 12.39 29.46 10.67
C GLY A 293 11.40 30.41 11.35
N PHE A 294 10.21 30.61 10.77
CA PHE A 294 9.16 31.39 11.45
C PHE A 294 8.76 30.76 12.79
N GLU A 295 8.92 29.44 12.91
CA GLU A 295 8.68 28.64 14.11
C GLU A 295 9.52 29.11 15.31
N ASP A 296 10.73 29.64 15.06
CA ASP A 296 11.62 30.18 16.10
C ASP A 296 11.01 31.40 16.81
N ASN A 297 10.05 32.06 16.16
CA ASN A 297 9.34 33.21 16.73
C ASN A 297 8.07 32.80 17.51
N ALA A 298 7.80 31.51 17.66
CA ALA A 298 6.69 31.03 18.47
C ALA A 298 6.91 31.42 19.95
N LEU A 299 5.84 31.86 20.63
CA LEU A 299 5.88 32.18 22.06
C LEU A 299 5.80 30.93 22.95
N GLY A 300 5.69 29.75 22.34
CA GLY A 300 5.41 28.47 22.97
C GLY A 300 4.38 27.66 22.18
N HIS A 301 3.90 26.59 22.81
CA HIS A 301 2.97 25.63 22.23
C HIS A 301 1.75 25.43 23.12
N VAL A 302 0.61 25.14 22.51
CA VAL A 302 -0.54 24.54 23.19
C VAL A 302 -0.47 23.04 22.92
N ARG A 303 -0.19 22.28 23.97
CA ARG A 303 -0.21 20.81 23.93
C ARG A 303 -1.62 20.32 24.21
N VAL A 304 -2.10 19.41 23.39
CA VAL A 304 -3.35 18.66 23.55
C VAL A 304 -3.04 17.19 23.50
N VAL A 305 -3.64 16.42 24.40
CA VAL A 305 -3.55 14.95 24.39
C VAL A 305 -4.92 14.40 24.02
N TYR A 306 -4.98 13.59 22.97
CA TYR A 306 -6.18 12.89 22.54
C TYR A 306 -6.12 11.42 22.95
N GLN A 307 -7.06 10.98 23.77
CA GLN A 307 -7.19 9.57 24.15
C GLN A 307 -7.96 8.82 23.06
N THR A 308 -7.29 7.93 22.34
CA THR A 308 -7.88 7.23 21.19
C THR A 308 -8.98 6.24 21.57
N ASP A 309 -8.85 5.61 22.73
CA ASP A 309 -9.79 4.65 23.30
C ASP A 309 -11.07 5.34 23.83
N GLN A 310 -10.91 6.47 24.53
CA GLN A 310 -12.01 7.23 25.14
C GLN A 310 -12.63 8.24 24.18
N LYS A 311 -11.95 8.55 23.08
CA LYS A 311 -12.31 9.60 22.11
C LYS A 311 -12.47 10.96 22.77
N THR A 312 -11.63 11.27 23.75
CA THR A 312 -11.67 12.50 24.54
C THR A 312 -10.37 13.29 24.42
N PHE A 313 -10.48 14.62 24.51
CA PHE A 313 -9.32 15.49 24.66
C PHE A 313 -9.07 15.77 26.14
N GLY A 314 -7.81 15.69 26.54
CA GLY A 314 -7.37 15.91 27.91
C GLY A 314 -5.98 16.55 27.99
N LYS A 315 -5.53 16.80 29.22
CA LYS A 315 -4.21 17.35 29.56
C LYS A 315 -3.81 18.60 28.73
N ILE A 316 -4.79 19.44 28.34
CA ILE A 316 -4.53 20.63 27.52
C ILE A 316 -3.77 21.68 28.36
N LYS A 317 -2.57 22.06 27.91
CA LYS A 317 -1.71 23.00 28.64
C LYS A 317 -0.83 23.82 27.70
N LYS A 318 -0.42 24.99 28.19
CA LYS A 318 0.66 25.79 27.59
C LYS A 318 2.02 25.15 27.92
N ILE A 319 2.88 25.05 26.92
CA ILE A 319 4.29 24.68 27.03
C ILE A 319 5.11 25.87 26.52
N LYS A 320 6.15 26.25 27.26
CA LYS A 320 7.09 27.26 26.78
C LYS A 320 8.14 26.58 25.92
N ASN A 321 8.71 27.29 24.95
CA ASN A 321 9.91 26.80 24.29
C ASN A 321 10.98 26.65 25.37
N ASP A 322 11.58 25.46 25.46
CA ASP A 322 12.74 25.26 26.31
C ASP A 322 13.85 26.19 25.77
N GLU A 323 14.46 26.98 26.65
CA GLU A 323 15.66 27.79 26.35
C GLU A 323 16.90 26.90 26.23
#